data_AF-A0A252DWZ5-F1
#
_entry.id   AF-A0A252DWZ5-F1
#
_cell.length_a   1.000
_cell.length_b   1.000
_cell.length_c   1.000
_cell.angle_alpha   90.00
_cell.angle_beta   90.00
_cell.angle_gamma   90.00
#
_symmetry.space_group_name_H-M   'P 1'
#
loop_
_entity.id
_entity.type
_entity.pdbx_description
1 polymer ?
#
loop_
_entity_poly.entity_id
_entity_poly.type
_entity_poly.pdbx_seq_one_letter_code
_entity_poly.pdbx_strand_id
1 'polypeptide(L)'
;MGFTEDISRLSEQVRKRADQVVGEEATKMALIVPFLSALGYDVYDPSEVMPEYVADFATRRAGQFEKVDYALAINGTKVMLVEAKARGQKAEAHDGQLSKYFNALVTTKVAIVTNGIEYRFFTDLRDKNVMDKEPFFTFSILEFESKDIDNLKFFHRDNFDVAAIASHAGEMVYVKGMTQLVDNLLRSPSDEFIRFLVSELRTSAPRYEFEGKINTRVIEKFKPIVKKSIQGSLLSLMTSSLSREMAQPEEIEVEAEVEEDEKQQENLESKIVTTAEEIEAFEKIQAITKTSKNYNFEIKYKDTTSYLGINLGKTTWWFLRLYLSSQKKSIITRLTVNEVKSLAPNIEVQEVTASLGDAASKVTISSVSDIDKLASLILRCYEVEAAKHQVVLSNVIRMEKSA
;
A
#
# COMPACT_ATOMS: atom_id res chain seq x y z
N MET A 1 9.15 8.60 17.93
CA MET A 1 9.31 7.32 17.23
C MET A 1 8.16 7.23 16.25
N GLY A 2 8.37 6.64 15.07
CA GLY A 2 7.31 6.55 14.07
C GLY A 2 6.31 5.45 14.44
N PHE A 3 5.02 5.66 14.15
CA PHE A 3 3.96 4.66 14.39
C PHE A 3 4.32 3.26 13.84
N THR A 4 4.97 3.19 12.68
CA THR A 4 5.48 1.93 12.11
C THR A 4 6.49 1.23 13.03
N GLU A 5 7.41 1.96 13.65
CA GLU A 5 8.41 1.40 14.56
C GLU A 5 7.74 0.87 15.84
N ASP A 6 6.72 1.56 16.34
CA ASP A 6 5.97 1.12 17.52
C ASP A 6 5.22 -0.18 17.26
N ILE A 7 4.58 -0.32 16.08
CA ILE A 7 3.93 -1.56 15.66
C ILE A 7 4.95 -2.69 15.43
N SER A 8 6.10 -2.42 14.81
CA SER A 8 7.17 -3.40 14.64
C SER A 8 7.72 -3.89 15.98
N ARG A 9 7.97 -2.98 16.93
CA ARG A 9 8.41 -3.35 18.29
C ARG A 9 7.36 -4.19 19.00
N LEU A 10 6.08 -3.83 18.87
CA LEU A 10 4.98 -4.61 19.44
C LEU A 10 4.92 -6.01 18.83
N SER A 11 5.12 -6.15 17.51
CA SER A 11 5.17 -7.43 16.83
C SER A 11 6.23 -8.36 17.42
N GLU A 12 7.44 -7.85 17.67
CA GLU A 12 8.51 -8.62 18.32
C GLU A 12 8.14 -9.05 19.75
N GLN A 13 7.50 -8.16 20.52
CA GLN A 13 7.03 -8.48 21.87
C GLN A 13 5.95 -9.56 21.84
N VAL A 14 4.97 -9.44 20.94
CA VAL A 14 3.90 -10.43 20.77
C VAL A 14 4.51 -11.78 20.39
N ARG A 15 5.46 -11.83 19.46
CA ARG A 15 6.15 -13.07 19.05
C ARG A 15 6.84 -13.79 20.20
N LYS A 16 7.43 -13.06 21.15
CA LYS A 16 8.12 -13.63 22.32
C LYS A 16 7.18 -14.18 23.39
N ARG A 17 6.01 -13.55 23.59
CA ARG A 17 5.09 -13.89 24.70
C ARG A 17 3.87 -14.70 24.28
N ALA A 18 3.50 -14.71 23.00
CA ALA A 18 2.27 -15.33 22.52
C ALA A 18 2.12 -16.80 22.96
N ASP A 19 3.19 -17.58 23.04
CA ASP A 19 3.13 -18.99 23.47
C ASP A 19 2.94 -19.19 24.97
N GLN A 20 3.21 -18.16 25.77
CA GLN A 20 3.03 -18.17 27.23
C GLN A 20 1.66 -17.63 27.65
N VAL A 21 0.93 -16.98 26.73
CA VAL A 21 -0.36 -16.36 26.98
C VAL A 21 -1.47 -17.39 26.85
N VAL A 22 -2.10 -17.72 28.00
CA VAL A 22 -3.17 -18.71 28.09
C VAL A 22 -4.43 -18.06 28.66
N GLY A 23 -5.56 -18.26 27.99
CA GLY A 23 -6.85 -17.70 28.38
C GLY A 23 -7.07 -16.26 27.92
N GLU A 24 -8.29 -15.78 28.11
CA GLU A 24 -8.76 -14.51 27.58
C GLU A 24 -8.15 -13.30 28.33
N GLU A 25 -8.15 -13.34 29.67
CA GLU A 25 -7.60 -12.24 30.49
C GLU A 25 -6.10 -12.02 30.28
N ALA A 26 -5.33 -13.11 30.15
CA ALA A 26 -3.92 -13.00 29.79
C ALA A 26 -3.75 -12.43 28.37
N THR A 27 -4.64 -12.77 27.43
CA THR A 27 -4.63 -12.24 26.06
C THR A 27 -4.91 -10.75 26.04
N LYS A 28 -5.92 -10.30 26.80
CA LYS A 28 -6.25 -8.89 27.01
C LYS A 28 -5.04 -8.09 27.48
N MET A 29 -4.47 -8.48 28.62
CA MET A 29 -3.38 -7.74 29.24
C MET A 29 -2.07 -7.83 28.46
N ALA A 30 -1.70 -9.04 28.04
CA ALA A 30 -0.42 -9.25 27.41
C ALA A 30 -0.43 -8.84 25.94
N LEU A 31 -1.51 -9.01 25.16
CA LEU A 31 -1.46 -8.79 23.71
C LEU A 31 -2.26 -7.56 23.26
N ILE A 32 -3.49 -7.41 23.76
CA ILE A 32 -4.43 -6.39 23.27
C ILE A 32 -4.14 -5.01 23.85
N VAL A 33 -3.95 -4.88 25.17
CA VAL A 33 -3.65 -3.59 25.82
C VAL A 33 -2.42 -2.90 25.22
N PRO A 34 -1.29 -3.61 24.97
CA PRO A 34 -0.15 -3.02 24.28
C PRO A 34 -0.46 -2.54 22.85
N PHE A 35 -1.37 -3.20 22.14
CA PHE A 35 -1.82 -2.75 20.82
C PHE A 35 -2.66 -1.47 20.90
N LEU A 36 -3.58 -1.37 21.87
CA LEU A 36 -4.35 -0.16 22.12
C LEU A 36 -3.43 1.04 22.44
N SER A 37 -2.40 0.79 23.27
CA SER A 37 -1.37 1.80 23.55
C SER A 37 -0.58 2.19 22.30
N ALA A 38 -0.23 1.23 21.44
CA ALA A 38 0.46 1.50 20.17
C ALA A 38 -0.41 2.29 19.17
N LEU A 39 -1.75 2.17 19.24
CA LEU A 39 -2.69 3.03 18.51
C LEU A 39 -2.80 4.45 19.10
N GLY A 40 -2.03 4.76 20.15
CA GLY A 40 -1.98 6.07 20.77
C GLY A 40 -3.01 6.29 21.86
N TYR A 41 -3.82 5.29 22.22
CA TYR A 41 -4.79 5.41 23.30
C TYR A 41 -4.14 5.28 24.68
N ASP A 42 -4.55 6.13 25.62
CA ASP A 42 -4.07 6.05 27.00
C ASP A 42 -4.79 4.92 27.77
N VAL A 43 -4.12 3.77 27.86
CA VAL A 43 -4.62 2.58 28.57
C VAL A 43 -4.67 2.74 30.09
N TYR A 44 -4.09 3.82 30.64
CA TYR A 44 -4.14 4.14 32.06
C TYR A 44 -5.21 5.19 32.40
N ASP A 45 -5.78 5.86 31.39
CA ASP A 45 -6.92 6.76 31.57
C ASP A 45 -8.24 5.98 31.41
N PRO A 46 -8.98 5.73 32.51
CA PRO A 46 -10.25 5.02 32.47
C PRO A 46 -11.36 5.81 31.76
N SER A 47 -11.15 7.09 31.45
CA SER A 47 -12.08 7.88 30.63
C SER A 47 -11.90 7.61 29.13
N GLU A 48 -10.69 7.23 28.73
CA GLU A 48 -10.26 6.97 27.35
C GLU A 48 -10.34 5.47 27.01
N VAL A 49 -9.76 4.60 27.82
CA VAL A 49 -9.83 3.13 27.66
C VAL A 49 -10.63 2.53 28.81
N MET A 50 -11.86 2.12 28.53
CA MET A 50 -12.79 1.56 29.51
C MET A 50 -12.83 0.04 29.44
N PRO A 51 -12.15 -0.70 30.33
CA PRO A 51 -12.29 -2.14 30.41
C PRO A 51 -13.68 -2.54 30.94
N GLU A 52 -14.17 -3.70 30.51
CA GLU A 52 -15.43 -4.29 30.96
C GLU A 52 -16.63 -3.32 30.87
N TYR A 53 -16.71 -2.56 29.78
CA TYR A 53 -17.70 -1.51 29.63
C TYR A 53 -19.14 -2.08 29.58
N VAL A 54 -19.99 -1.52 30.45
CA VAL A 54 -21.42 -1.81 30.53
C VAL A 54 -22.20 -0.54 30.18
N ALA A 55 -23.09 -0.60 29.20
CA ALA A 55 -23.96 0.52 28.83
C ALA A 55 -25.30 0.50 29.60
N ASP A 56 -25.94 1.65 29.70
CA ASP A 56 -27.23 1.81 30.42
C ASP A 56 -28.37 0.95 29.85
N PHE A 57 -28.31 0.63 28.55
CA PHE A 57 -29.28 -0.22 27.86
C PHE A 57 -28.97 -1.72 27.97
N ALA A 58 -27.89 -2.11 28.65
CA ALA A 58 -27.48 -3.51 28.76
C ALA A 58 -28.53 -4.32 29.54
N THR A 59 -29.23 -5.21 28.84
CA THR A 59 -30.23 -6.08 29.44
C THR A 59 -29.56 -7.13 30.33
N ARG A 60 -30.12 -7.38 31.52
CA ARG A 60 -29.69 -8.50 32.37
C ARG A 60 -30.16 -9.83 31.77
N ARG A 61 -29.24 -10.69 31.37
CA ARG A 61 -29.52 -12.13 31.20
C ARG A 61 -28.97 -12.87 32.42
N ALA A 62 -29.83 -13.61 33.11
CA ALA A 62 -29.46 -14.45 34.25
C ALA A 62 -28.65 -13.73 35.37
N GLY A 63 -28.89 -12.43 35.58
CA GLY A 63 -28.23 -11.66 36.65
C GLY A 63 -26.86 -11.08 36.31
N GLN A 64 -26.34 -11.31 35.11
CA GLN A 64 -25.13 -10.66 34.59
C GLN A 64 -25.48 -9.61 33.53
N PHE A 65 -24.76 -8.49 33.53
CA PHE A 65 -24.85 -7.49 32.49
C PHE A 65 -24.08 -7.97 31.26
N GLU A 66 -24.68 -7.86 30.07
CA GLU A 66 -23.89 -7.96 28.84
C GLU A 66 -22.88 -6.80 28.85
N LYS A 67 -21.58 -7.08 28.72
CA LYS A 67 -20.45 -6.12 28.78
C LYS A 67 -19.51 -6.31 27.60
N VAL A 68 -18.93 -5.24 27.05
CA VAL A 68 -17.86 -5.38 26.05
C VAL A 68 -16.51 -5.23 26.72
N ASP A 69 -15.47 -5.89 26.19
CA ASP A 69 -14.19 -5.95 26.88
C ASP A 69 -13.49 -4.60 26.97
N TYR A 70 -13.54 -3.81 25.90
CA TYR A 70 -13.10 -2.41 25.95
C TYR A 70 -14.04 -1.48 25.18
N ALA A 71 -14.25 -0.29 25.73
CA ALA A 71 -14.76 0.85 24.98
C ALA A 71 -13.69 1.95 24.94
N LEU A 72 -13.35 2.41 23.73
CA LEU A 72 -12.40 3.49 23.51
C LEU A 72 -13.14 4.79 23.27
N ALA A 73 -12.65 5.86 23.88
CA ALA A 73 -13.25 7.18 23.80
C ALA A 73 -12.25 8.24 23.38
N ILE A 74 -12.72 9.20 22.60
CA ILE A 74 -11.94 10.40 22.29
C ILE A 74 -12.79 11.59 22.74
N ASN A 75 -12.23 12.44 23.57
CA ASN A 75 -12.91 13.62 24.14
C ASN A 75 -14.28 13.26 24.77
N GLY A 76 -14.33 12.17 25.54
CA GLY A 76 -15.54 11.68 26.21
C GLY A 76 -16.56 10.95 25.31
N THR A 77 -16.36 10.94 23.99
CA THR A 77 -17.25 10.26 23.04
C THR A 77 -16.76 8.86 22.74
N LYS A 78 -17.62 7.84 22.83
CA LYS A 78 -17.27 6.44 22.49
C LYS A 78 -17.19 6.29 20.98
N VAL A 79 -16.02 5.90 20.50
CA VAL A 79 -15.70 5.83 19.07
C VAL A 79 -15.44 4.39 18.59
N MET A 80 -14.87 3.57 19.47
CA MET A 80 -14.50 2.19 19.18
C MET A 80 -14.90 1.24 20.29
N LEU A 81 -15.32 0.03 19.92
CA LEU A 81 -15.57 -1.08 20.84
C LEU A 81 -14.66 -2.25 20.49
N VAL A 82 -14.17 -2.95 21.50
CA VAL A 82 -13.29 -4.11 21.33
C VAL A 82 -13.85 -5.29 22.09
N GLU A 83 -13.95 -6.41 21.39
CA GLU A 83 -14.25 -7.73 21.93
C GLU A 83 -12.98 -8.58 21.81
N ALA A 84 -12.55 -9.14 22.93
CA ALA A 84 -11.38 -10.00 23.03
C ALA A 84 -11.80 -11.48 23.00
N LYS A 85 -10.95 -12.30 22.40
CA LYS A 85 -10.98 -13.76 22.51
C LYS A 85 -9.64 -14.23 23.04
N ALA A 86 -9.61 -15.44 23.60
CA ALA A 86 -8.34 -16.05 23.97
C ALA A 86 -7.47 -16.26 22.72
N ARG A 87 -6.15 -16.09 22.83
CA ARG A 87 -5.17 -16.25 21.73
C ARG A 87 -5.38 -17.49 20.85
N GLY A 88 -5.74 -18.63 21.45
CA GLY A 88 -5.96 -19.89 20.75
C GLY A 88 -7.31 -20.02 20.04
N GLN A 89 -8.21 -19.05 20.19
CA GLN A 89 -9.51 -19.02 19.55
C GLN A 89 -9.47 -18.12 18.31
N LYS A 90 -10.38 -18.41 17.36
CA LYS A 90 -10.57 -17.54 16.21
C LYS A 90 -11.21 -16.22 16.65
N ALA A 91 -10.71 -15.11 16.11
CA ALA A 91 -11.32 -13.80 16.29
C ALA A 91 -12.59 -13.73 15.44
N GLU A 92 -13.70 -14.28 15.93
CA GLU A 92 -14.98 -14.30 15.20
C GLU A 92 -16.08 -13.61 16.03
N ALA A 93 -16.93 -12.83 15.35
CA ALA A 93 -18.02 -12.08 15.94
C ALA A 93 -19.25 -12.99 16.19
N HIS A 94 -19.11 -14.00 17.05
CA HIS A 94 -20.14 -15.04 17.23
C HIS A 94 -21.26 -14.67 18.18
N ASP A 95 -20.97 -13.84 19.19
CA ASP A 95 -21.83 -13.77 20.37
C ASP A 95 -22.92 -12.68 20.30
N GLY A 96 -22.97 -11.91 19.20
CA GLY A 96 -23.96 -10.84 18.97
C GLY A 96 -23.91 -9.69 20.01
N GLN A 97 -23.03 -9.76 20.99
CA GLN A 97 -22.89 -8.80 22.08
C GLN A 97 -22.26 -7.50 21.57
N LEU A 98 -21.15 -7.63 20.85
CA LEU A 98 -20.49 -6.50 20.20
C LEU A 98 -21.43 -5.77 19.23
N SER A 99 -22.22 -6.50 18.44
CA SER A 99 -23.16 -5.88 17.48
C SER A 99 -24.32 -5.17 18.18
N LYS A 100 -24.89 -5.70 19.26
CA LYS A 100 -25.90 -4.97 20.04
C LYS A 100 -25.36 -3.65 20.59
N TYR A 101 -24.16 -3.68 21.16
CA TYR A 101 -23.51 -2.49 21.71
C TYR A 101 -23.21 -1.46 20.62
N PHE A 102 -22.62 -1.91 19.51
CA PHE A 102 -22.36 -1.08 18.35
C PHE A 102 -23.65 -0.42 17.83
N ASN A 103 -24.73 -1.19 17.70
CA ASN A 103 -25.98 -0.68 17.13
C ASN A 103 -26.69 0.34 18.02
N ALA A 104 -26.53 0.21 19.34
CA ALA A 104 -27.16 1.10 20.32
C ALA A 104 -26.34 2.37 20.61
N LEU A 105 -25.01 2.30 20.48
CA LEU A 105 -24.11 3.45 20.66
C LEU A 105 -23.90 4.19 19.33
N VAL A 106 -24.75 5.17 19.05
CA VAL A 106 -24.76 5.93 17.79
C VAL A 106 -23.43 6.58 17.44
N THR A 107 -22.63 6.95 18.44
CA THR A 107 -21.31 7.58 18.26
C THR A 107 -20.22 6.58 17.91
N THR A 108 -20.41 5.30 18.24
CA THR A 108 -19.48 4.23 17.89
C THR A 108 -19.57 3.95 16.40
N LYS A 109 -18.41 3.97 15.74
CA LYS A 109 -18.32 3.79 14.28
C LYS A 109 -17.42 2.64 13.88
N VAL A 110 -16.62 2.14 14.81
CA VAL A 110 -15.74 1.00 14.58
C VAL A 110 -15.90 -0.02 15.72
N ALA A 111 -15.97 -1.29 15.35
CA ALA A 111 -15.93 -2.42 16.26
C ALA A 111 -14.73 -3.30 15.91
N ILE A 112 -14.08 -3.87 16.92
CA ILE A 112 -12.92 -4.75 16.75
C ILE A 112 -13.20 -6.08 17.44
N VAL A 113 -12.98 -7.18 16.73
CA VAL A 113 -12.86 -8.51 17.34
C VAL A 113 -11.42 -8.95 17.21
N THR A 114 -10.79 -9.36 18.32
CA THR A 114 -9.37 -9.74 18.30
C THR A 114 -9.03 -10.86 19.28
N ASN A 115 -8.03 -11.66 18.93
CA ASN A 115 -7.38 -12.61 19.84
C ASN A 115 -5.96 -12.15 20.25
N GLY A 116 -5.65 -10.87 20.05
CA GLY A 116 -4.34 -10.27 20.28
C GLY A 116 -3.30 -10.50 19.17
N ILE A 117 -3.55 -11.42 18.25
CA ILE A 117 -2.72 -11.65 17.05
C ILE A 117 -3.41 -11.09 15.82
N GLU A 118 -4.65 -11.50 15.58
CA GLU A 118 -5.51 -11.01 14.50
C GLU A 118 -6.52 -9.99 15.04
N TYR A 119 -6.69 -8.89 14.32
CA TYR A 119 -7.60 -7.79 14.62
C TYR A 119 -8.53 -7.59 13.43
N ARG A 120 -9.83 -7.79 13.64
CA ARG A 120 -10.85 -7.65 12.60
C ARG A 120 -11.72 -6.44 12.89
N PHE A 121 -11.73 -5.50 11.95
CA PHE A 121 -12.41 -4.22 12.06
C PHE A 121 -13.74 -4.24 11.31
N PHE A 122 -14.79 -3.81 12.00
CA PHE A 122 -16.18 -3.77 11.54
C PHE A 122 -16.70 -2.34 11.62
N THR A 123 -17.65 -2.00 10.75
CA THR A 123 -18.32 -0.69 10.71
C THR A 123 -19.74 -0.87 10.15
N ASP A 124 -20.45 0.21 9.86
CA ASP A 124 -21.85 0.25 9.42
C ASP A 124 -22.01 0.75 7.97
N LEU A 125 -21.34 0.11 6.99
CA LEU A 125 -21.39 0.57 5.60
C LEU A 125 -22.74 0.30 4.94
N ARG A 126 -23.41 -0.81 5.31
CA ARG A 126 -24.64 -1.24 4.65
C ARG A 126 -25.87 -0.53 5.20
N ASP A 127 -26.03 -0.58 6.51
CA ASP A 127 -27.18 -0.07 7.23
C ASP A 127 -26.67 0.81 8.37
N LYS A 128 -27.12 2.07 8.41
CA LYS A 128 -26.63 3.05 9.39
C LYS A 128 -26.85 2.56 10.83
N ASN A 129 -25.80 2.61 11.64
CA ASN A 129 -25.75 2.11 13.01
C ASN A 129 -26.11 0.63 13.13
N VAL A 130 -25.87 -0.17 12.09
CA VAL A 130 -25.97 -1.63 12.15
C VAL A 130 -24.62 -2.20 11.75
N MET A 131 -23.97 -2.87 12.69
CA MET A 131 -22.65 -3.47 12.46
C MET A 131 -22.72 -4.49 11.32
N ASP A 132 -21.82 -4.35 10.35
CA ASP A 132 -21.67 -5.30 9.26
C ASP A 132 -21.26 -6.68 9.78
N LYS A 133 -21.73 -7.73 9.09
CA LYS A 133 -21.41 -9.13 9.44
C LYS A 133 -19.96 -9.51 9.13
N GLU A 134 -19.38 -8.86 8.13
CA GLU A 134 -18.03 -9.13 7.64
C GLU A 134 -17.13 -7.94 7.97
N PRO A 135 -15.87 -8.18 8.35
CA PRO A 135 -14.93 -7.10 8.57
C PRO A 135 -14.56 -6.44 7.23
N PHE A 136 -14.35 -5.13 7.26
CA PHE A 136 -13.83 -4.39 6.11
C PHE A 136 -12.29 -4.40 6.07
N PHE A 137 -11.65 -4.57 7.24
CA PHE A 137 -10.20 -4.64 7.38
C PHE A 137 -9.81 -5.72 8.41
N THR A 138 -8.78 -6.49 8.09
CA THR A 138 -8.17 -7.47 8.99
C THR A 138 -6.68 -7.21 9.05
N PHE A 139 -6.14 -7.16 10.26
CA PHE A 139 -4.72 -6.92 10.53
C PHE A 139 -4.14 -8.04 11.39
N SER A 140 -2.96 -8.56 11.03
CA SER A 140 -2.22 -9.51 11.86
C SER A 140 -0.93 -8.86 12.35
N ILE A 141 -0.76 -8.77 13.67
CA ILE A 141 0.45 -8.17 14.27
C ILE A 141 1.71 -9.01 13.98
N LEU A 142 1.55 -10.29 13.62
CA LEU A 142 2.67 -11.18 13.29
C LEU A 142 2.99 -11.22 11.80
N GLU A 143 2.04 -10.80 10.95
CA GLU A 143 2.08 -10.90 9.49
C GLU A 143 1.38 -9.67 8.89
N PHE A 144 2.16 -8.63 8.58
CA PHE A 144 1.63 -7.41 7.98
C PHE A 144 2.60 -6.83 6.95
N GLU A 145 2.03 -6.09 6.00
CA GLU A 145 2.74 -5.30 5.00
C GLU A 145 2.65 -3.80 5.31
N SER A 146 3.43 -2.98 4.60
CA SER A 146 3.40 -1.52 4.77
C SER A 146 1.99 -0.93 4.57
N LYS A 147 1.22 -1.47 3.61
CA LYS A 147 -0.16 -1.03 3.34
C LYS A 147 -1.09 -1.24 4.54
N ASP A 148 -0.85 -2.26 5.36
CA ASP A 148 -1.67 -2.56 6.52
C ASP A 148 -1.41 -1.55 7.64
N ILE A 149 -0.15 -1.08 7.76
CA ILE A 149 0.21 0.02 8.67
C ILE A 149 -0.44 1.33 8.21
N ASP A 150 -0.47 1.60 6.90
CA ASP A 150 -1.16 2.78 6.37
C ASP A 150 -2.67 2.74 6.64
N ASN A 151 -3.30 1.57 6.51
CA ASN A 151 -4.70 1.38 6.92
C ASN A 151 -4.90 1.55 8.43
N LEU A 152 -3.97 1.03 9.26
CA LEU A 152 -4.05 1.16 10.71
C LEU A 152 -3.98 2.60 11.20
N LYS A 153 -3.29 3.49 10.48
CA LYS A 153 -3.17 4.91 10.87
C LYS A 153 -4.51 5.61 11.02
N PHE A 154 -5.57 5.18 10.32
CA PHE A 154 -6.92 5.73 10.46
C PHE A 154 -7.53 5.47 11.83
N PHE A 155 -7.11 4.40 12.51
CA PHE A 155 -7.57 4.04 13.86
C PHE A 155 -6.63 4.54 14.95
N HIS A 156 -5.52 5.19 14.59
CA HIS A 156 -4.67 5.86 15.55
C HIS A 156 -5.42 7.04 16.16
N ARG A 157 -5.32 7.22 17.48
CA ARG A 157 -6.05 8.24 18.25
C ARG A 157 -6.03 9.62 17.59
N ASP A 158 -4.86 10.08 17.20
CA ASP A 158 -4.66 11.44 16.64
C ASP A 158 -5.20 11.63 15.21
N ASN A 159 -5.46 10.54 14.49
CA ASN A 159 -5.97 10.56 13.12
C ASN A 159 -7.42 10.10 13.03
N PHE A 160 -8.06 9.82 14.18
CA PHE A 160 -9.38 9.21 14.20
C PHE A 160 -10.43 10.20 13.70
N ASP A 161 -10.89 9.99 12.48
CA ASP A 161 -11.96 10.74 11.84
C ASP A 161 -13.03 9.78 11.32
N VAL A 162 -14.25 9.94 11.82
CA VAL A 162 -15.38 9.07 11.49
C VAL A 162 -15.70 9.08 10.00
N ALA A 163 -15.69 10.25 9.36
CA ALA A 163 -16.03 10.37 7.94
C ALA A 163 -14.91 9.78 7.06
N ALA A 164 -13.66 10.00 7.42
CA ALA A 164 -12.52 9.42 6.73
C ALA A 164 -12.51 7.89 6.85
N ILE A 165 -12.73 7.34 8.05
CA ILE A 165 -12.82 5.89 8.26
C ILE A 165 -13.96 5.28 7.44
N ALA A 166 -15.16 5.88 7.46
CA ALA A 166 -16.30 5.35 6.72
C ALA A 166 -16.04 5.36 5.19
N SER A 167 -15.45 6.44 4.67
CA SER A 167 -15.07 6.54 3.26
C SER A 167 -14.02 5.49 2.89
N HIS A 168 -12.98 5.37 3.71
CA HIS A 168 -11.90 4.41 3.49
C HIS A 168 -12.38 2.96 3.56
N ALA A 169 -13.20 2.63 4.56
CA ALA A 169 -13.83 1.32 4.69
C ALA A 169 -14.69 0.98 3.48
N GLY A 170 -15.47 1.94 2.97
CA GLY A 170 -16.24 1.79 1.73
C GLY A 170 -15.35 1.45 0.53
N GLU A 171 -14.27 2.20 0.34
CA GLU A 171 -13.30 1.95 -0.72
C GLU A 171 -12.68 0.55 -0.60
N MET A 172 -12.23 0.15 0.60
CA MET A 172 -11.65 -1.17 0.85
C MET A 172 -12.63 -2.30 0.50
N VAL A 173 -13.91 -2.17 0.85
CA VAL A 173 -14.94 -3.16 0.51
C VAL A 173 -15.14 -3.23 -1.00
N TYR A 174 -15.20 -2.10 -1.69
CA TYR A 174 -15.34 -2.09 -3.14
C TYR A 174 -14.11 -2.66 -3.85
N VAL A 175 -12.90 -2.30 -3.43
CA VAL A 175 -11.65 -2.85 -4.00
C VAL A 175 -11.58 -4.36 -3.79
N LYS A 176 -11.94 -4.86 -2.60
CA LYS A 176 -11.99 -6.30 -2.32
C LYS A 176 -13.00 -7.01 -3.23
N GLY A 177 -14.22 -6.48 -3.32
CA GLY A 177 -15.27 -7.04 -4.18
C GLY A 177 -14.91 -7.04 -5.66
N MET A 178 -14.34 -5.94 -6.15
CA MET A 178 -13.90 -5.79 -7.54
C MET A 178 -12.73 -6.71 -7.86
N THR A 179 -11.73 -6.82 -6.98
CA THR A 179 -10.61 -7.75 -7.14
C THR A 179 -11.13 -9.19 -7.25
N GLN A 180 -12.04 -9.60 -6.36
CA GLN A 180 -12.62 -10.94 -6.41
C GLN A 180 -13.44 -11.18 -7.68
N LEU A 181 -14.19 -10.18 -8.16
CA LEU A 181 -14.91 -10.26 -9.43
C LEU A 181 -13.92 -10.44 -10.60
N VAL A 182 -12.86 -9.63 -10.67
CA VAL A 182 -11.83 -9.72 -11.71
C VAL A 182 -11.15 -11.08 -11.68
N ASP A 183 -10.75 -11.57 -10.50
CA ASP A 183 -10.15 -12.91 -10.34
C ASP A 183 -11.06 -14.02 -10.87
N ASN A 184 -12.36 -13.94 -10.57
CA ASN A 184 -13.34 -14.88 -11.07
C ASN A 184 -13.48 -14.81 -12.59
N LEU A 185 -13.51 -13.60 -13.17
CA LEU A 185 -13.56 -13.40 -14.62
C LEU A 185 -12.31 -13.92 -15.32
N LEU A 186 -11.12 -13.80 -14.70
CA LEU A 186 -9.86 -14.30 -15.25
C LEU A 186 -9.77 -15.83 -15.17
N ARG A 187 -10.23 -16.45 -14.08
CA ARG A 187 -10.22 -17.91 -13.89
C ARG A 187 -11.30 -18.62 -14.69
N SER A 188 -12.50 -18.04 -14.71
CA SER A 188 -13.69 -18.58 -15.35
C SER A 188 -14.49 -17.45 -16.03
N PRO A 189 -14.08 -17.02 -17.24
CA PRO A 189 -14.76 -15.98 -18.00
C PRO A 189 -16.25 -16.27 -18.16
N SER A 190 -17.10 -15.30 -17.79
CA SER A 190 -18.55 -15.40 -18.02
C SER A 190 -18.89 -15.18 -19.50
N ASP A 191 -20.04 -15.69 -19.94
CA ASP A 191 -20.50 -15.50 -21.32
C ASP A 191 -20.70 -14.01 -21.68
N GLU A 192 -21.08 -13.18 -20.71
CA GLU A 192 -21.18 -11.72 -20.87
C GLU A 192 -19.81 -11.07 -21.05
N PHE A 193 -18.81 -11.51 -20.27
CA PHE A 193 -17.44 -11.01 -20.40
C PHE A 193 -16.81 -11.45 -21.73
N ILE A 194 -17.06 -12.68 -22.17
CA ILE A 194 -16.65 -13.16 -23.50
C ILE A 194 -17.32 -12.32 -24.60
N ARG A 195 -18.63 -12.05 -24.48
CA ARG A 195 -19.35 -11.19 -25.42
C ARG A 195 -18.74 -9.78 -25.49
N PHE A 196 -18.39 -9.20 -24.35
CA PHE A 196 -17.70 -7.92 -24.27
C PHE A 196 -16.35 -7.98 -25.01
N LEU A 197 -15.46 -8.92 -24.69
CA LEU A 197 -14.16 -9.05 -25.34
C LEU A 197 -14.25 -9.27 -26.86
N VAL A 198 -15.22 -10.07 -27.30
CA VAL A 198 -15.47 -10.33 -28.72
C VAL A 198 -15.98 -9.06 -29.43
N SER A 199 -16.82 -8.26 -28.77
CA SER A 199 -17.27 -6.96 -29.29
C SER A 199 -16.13 -5.95 -29.39
N GLU A 200 -15.27 -5.89 -28.38
CA GLU A 200 -14.09 -5.03 -28.36
C GLU A 200 -13.10 -5.46 -29.45
N LEU A 201 -12.79 -6.75 -29.57
CA LEU A 201 -11.89 -7.28 -30.60
C LEU A 201 -12.35 -6.90 -32.01
N ARG A 202 -13.66 -7.00 -32.27
CA ARG A 202 -14.26 -6.59 -33.55
C ARG A 202 -14.06 -5.09 -33.82
N THR A 203 -14.11 -4.26 -32.78
CA THR A 203 -13.98 -2.80 -32.88
C THR A 203 -12.52 -2.38 -33.01
N SER A 204 -11.63 -2.97 -32.21
CA SER A 204 -10.23 -2.57 -32.09
C SER A 204 -9.32 -3.19 -33.15
N ALA A 205 -9.71 -4.32 -33.75
CA ALA A 205 -8.91 -5.02 -34.74
C ALA A 205 -9.79 -5.58 -35.88
N PRO A 206 -10.18 -4.72 -36.85
CA PRO A 206 -11.09 -5.08 -37.95
C PRO A 206 -10.61 -6.27 -38.80
N ARG A 207 -9.32 -6.60 -38.75
CA ARG A 207 -8.71 -7.77 -39.40
C ARG A 207 -9.26 -9.12 -38.89
N TYR A 208 -9.83 -9.15 -37.69
CA TYR A 208 -10.50 -10.33 -37.13
C TYR A 208 -12.00 -10.24 -37.40
N GLU A 209 -12.37 -10.27 -38.68
CA GLU A 209 -13.76 -10.09 -39.11
C GLU A 209 -14.56 -11.38 -38.90
N PHE A 210 -15.71 -11.27 -38.25
CA PHE A 210 -16.73 -12.32 -38.22
C PHE A 210 -18.11 -11.68 -38.35
N GLU A 211 -18.89 -12.18 -39.31
CA GLU A 211 -20.19 -11.61 -39.66
C GLU A 211 -21.30 -12.02 -38.68
N GLY A 212 -22.26 -11.12 -38.47
CA GLY A 212 -23.49 -11.39 -37.71
C GLY A 212 -23.46 -10.96 -36.24
N LYS A 213 -24.58 -11.23 -35.54
CA LYS A 213 -24.74 -10.91 -34.12
C LYS A 213 -23.92 -11.87 -33.24
N ILE A 214 -23.40 -11.39 -32.11
CA ILE A 214 -22.73 -12.23 -31.10
C ILE A 214 -23.78 -13.10 -30.40
N ASN A 215 -24.04 -14.27 -30.97
CA ASN A 215 -24.97 -15.27 -30.46
C ASN A 215 -24.23 -16.32 -29.60
N THR A 216 -24.97 -17.24 -28.99
CA THR A 216 -24.41 -18.30 -28.13
C THR A 216 -23.37 -19.17 -28.85
N ARG A 217 -23.52 -19.41 -30.17
CA ARG A 217 -22.54 -20.20 -30.93
C ARG A 217 -21.20 -19.49 -31.06
N VAL A 218 -21.21 -18.17 -31.25
CA VAL A 218 -19.99 -17.36 -31.25
C VAL A 218 -19.34 -17.40 -29.87
N ILE A 219 -20.11 -17.21 -28.81
CA ILE A 219 -19.59 -17.26 -27.43
C ILE A 219 -18.92 -18.60 -27.13
N GLU A 220 -19.58 -19.73 -27.43
CA GLU A 220 -19.03 -21.07 -27.22
C GLU A 220 -17.75 -21.31 -28.03
N LYS A 221 -17.67 -20.78 -29.26
CA LYS A 221 -16.45 -20.83 -30.07
C LYS A 221 -15.30 -20.04 -29.43
N PHE A 222 -15.57 -18.85 -28.90
CA PHE A 222 -14.55 -17.95 -28.36
C PHE A 222 -14.18 -18.26 -26.90
N LYS A 223 -15.02 -18.97 -26.16
CA LYS A 223 -14.77 -19.39 -24.76
C LYS A 223 -13.40 -20.06 -24.54
N PRO A 224 -13.00 -21.10 -25.30
CA PRO A 224 -11.67 -21.70 -25.14
C PRO A 224 -10.53 -20.76 -25.58
N ILE A 225 -10.79 -19.88 -26.57
CA ILE A 225 -9.80 -18.92 -27.07
C ILE A 225 -9.52 -17.86 -26.00
N VAL A 226 -10.56 -17.24 -25.45
CA VAL A 226 -10.48 -16.24 -24.37
C VAL A 226 -9.76 -16.82 -23.16
N LYS A 227 -10.12 -18.04 -22.75
CA LYS A 227 -9.43 -18.72 -21.63
C LYS A 227 -7.94 -18.89 -21.89
N LYS A 228 -7.56 -19.37 -23.10
CA LYS A 228 -6.16 -19.53 -23.49
C LYS A 228 -5.42 -18.20 -23.55
N SER A 229 -6.05 -17.15 -24.09
CA SER A 229 -5.48 -15.81 -24.17
C SER A 229 -5.23 -15.20 -22.79
N ILE A 230 -6.19 -15.34 -21.85
CA ILE A 230 -6.02 -14.88 -20.46
C ILE A 230 -4.86 -15.63 -19.79
N GLN A 231 -4.84 -16.96 -19.89
CA GLN A 231 -3.75 -17.78 -19.31
C GLN A 231 -2.38 -17.42 -19.88
N GLY A 232 -2.28 -17.26 -21.21
CA GLY A 232 -1.05 -16.83 -21.86
C GLY A 232 -0.60 -15.43 -21.42
N SER A 233 -1.54 -14.49 -21.29
CA SER A 233 -1.26 -13.14 -20.79
C SER A 233 -0.78 -13.16 -19.34
N LEU A 234 -1.42 -13.94 -18.46
CA LEU A 234 -1.03 -14.07 -17.06
C LEU A 234 0.36 -14.70 -16.93
N LEU A 235 0.64 -15.77 -17.68
CA LEU A 235 1.96 -16.39 -17.71
C LEU A 235 3.02 -15.40 -18.19
N SER A 236 2.76 -14.64 -19.25
CA SER A 236 3.68 -13.61 -19.75
C SER A 236 3.92 -12.51 -18.72
N LEU A 237 2.90 -12.07 -17.98
CA LEU A 237 3.07 -11.10 -16.89
C LEU A 237 3.89 -11.67 -15.74
N MET A 238 3.64 -12.93 -15.35
CA MET A 238 4.40 -13.61 -14.29
C MET A 238 5.85 -13.83 -14.67
N THR A 239 6.14 -14.33 -15.88
CA THR A 239 7.51 -14.51 -16.36
C THR A 239 8.22 -13.16 -16.50
N SER A 240 7.56 -12.14 -17.05
CA SER A 240 8.14 -10.79 -17.13
C SER A 240 8.44 -10.19 -15.75
N SER A 241 7.71 -10.60 -14.72
CA SER A 241 7.93 -10.16 -13.33
C SER A 241 9.04 -10.97 -12.65
N LEU A 242 9.04 -12.30 -12.78
CA LEU A 242 10.06 -13.21 -12.22
C LEU A 242 11.43 -13.03 -12.88
N SER A 243 11.48 -12.89 -14.21
CA SER A 243 12.72 -12.58 -14.93
C SER A 243 13.29 -11.22 -14.52
N ARG A 244 12.45 -10.31 -14.02
CA ARG A 244 12.88 -9.04 -13.42
C ARG A 244 13.44 -9.19 -12.02
N GLU A 245 12.97 -10.18 -11.25
CA GLU A 245 13.45 -10.48 -9.90
C GLU A 245 14.72 -11.35 -9.91
N MET A 246 14.83 -12.30 -10.86
CA MET A 246 16.01 -13.17 -11.05
C MET A 246 17.19 -12.46 -11.75
N ALA A 247 16.97 -11.28 -12.34
CA ALA A 247 18.04 -10.46 -12.93
C ALA A 247 18.79 -9.60 -11.89
N GLN A 248 18.90 -10.06 -10.65
CA GLN A 248 19.98 -9.64 -9.76
C GLN A 248 21.16 -10.60 -10.01
N PRO A 249 22.31 -10.13 -10.52
CA PRO A 249 23.47 -10.99 -10.67
C PRO A 249 24.12 -11.18 -9.29
N GLU A 250 24.05 -12.40 -8.74
CA GLU A 250 25.21 -12.95 -8.05
C GLU A 250 26.15 -13.45 -9.14
N GLU A 251 27.34 -12.84 -9.23
CA GLU A 251 28.42 -13.29 -10.09
C GLU A 251 28.93 -14.63 -9.57
N ILE A 252 28.66 -15.70 -10.32
CA ILE A 252 29.43 -16.94 -10.26
C ILE A 252 29.87 -17.24 -11.69
N GLU A 253 31.14 -16.93 -11.97
CA GLU A 253 31.84 -17.42 -13.15
C GLU A 253 32.01 -18.94 -13.06
N VAL A 254 31.55 -19.67 -14.07
CA VAL A 254 32.16 -20.96 -14.45
C VAL A 254 32.13 -21.09 -15.97
N GLU A 255 33.31 -21.10 -16.58
CA GLU A 255 33.55 -21.55 -17.95
C GLU A 255 33.30 -23.05 -18.11
N ALA A 256 32.63 -23.45 -19.20
CA ALA A 256 33.01 -24.60 -20.00
C ALA A 256 32.28 -24.57 -21.37
N GLU A 257 33.07 -24.60 -22.45
CA GLU A 257 32.66 -24.96 -23.81
C GLU A 257 32.13 -26.40 -23.87
N VAL A 258 31.16 -26.69 -24.75
CA VAL A 258 31.33 -27.48 -26.00
C VAL A 258 29.97 -27.65 -26.70
N GLU A 259 29.94 -27.12 -27.93
CA GLU A 259 29.30 -27.56 -29.19
C GLU A 259 27.84 -28.08 -29.27
N GLU A 260 27.07 -27.28 -30.03
CA GLU A 260 26.16 -27.61 -31.14
C GLU A 260 25.24 -28.84 -31.08
N ASP A 261 23.92 -28.58 -31.11
CA ASP A 261 23.17 -28.83 -32.35
C ASP A 261 21.87 -27.99 -32.41
N GLU A 262 21.63 -27.40 -33.58
CA GLU A 262 20.60 -26.41 -33.86
C GLU A 262 19.17 -27.01 -33.90
N LYS A 263 18.20 -26.24 -33.37
CA LYS A 263 17.02 -25.82 -34.16
C LYS A 263 16.27 -24.65 -33.51
N GLN A 264 16.34 -23.55 -34.25
CA GLN A 264 15.76 -22.22 -34.07
C GLN A 264 14.40 -22.16 -33.37
N GLN A 265 14.37 -21.38 -32.29
CA GLN A 265 13.18 -20.66 -31.82
C GLN A 265 13.61 -19.20 -31.60
N GLU A 266 13.03 -18.28 -32.38
CA GLU A 266 13.27 -16.84 -32.25
C GLU A 266 12.88 -16.38 -30.85
N ASN A 267 13.90 -16.10 -30.04
CA ASN A 267 13.79 -15.49 -28.74
C ASN A 267 13.95 -13.98 -28.92
N LEU A 268 12.85 -13.22 -28.95
CA LEU A 268 12.90 -11.78 -28.77
C LEU A 268 13.02 -11.50 -27.27
N GLU A 269 14.26 -11.54 -26.77
CA GLU A 269 14.62 -11.08 -25.43
C GLU A 269 14.36 -9.57 -25.30
N SER A 270 13.36 -9.16 -24.52
CA SER A 270 13.24 -7.77 -24.08
C SER A 270 14.20 -7.52 -22.91
N LYS A 271 15.46 -7.24 -23.22
CA LYS A 271 16.41 -6.66 -22.26
C LYS A 271 15.86 -5.32 -21.76
N ILE A 272 15.95 -5.05 -20.45
CA ILE A 272 15.78 -3.69 -19.92
C ILE A 272 16.99 -2.91 -20.44
N VAL A 273 16.77 -2.13 -21.50
CA VAL A 273 17.78 -1.26 -22.07
C VAL A 273 17.47 0.14 -21.55
N THR A 274 18.32 0.65 -20.65
CA THR A 274 18.32 2.07 -20.31
C THR A 274 18.44 2.86 -21.61
N THR A 275 17.43 3.66 -21.91
CA THR A 275 17.32 4.32 -23.21
C THR A 275 18.34 5.46 -23.29
N ALA A 276 18.77 5.81 -24.51
CA ALA A 276 19.68 6.95 -24.71
C ALA A 276 19.11 8.26 -24.13
N GLU A 277 17.78 8.44 -24.14
CA GLU A 277 17.10 9.58 -23.53
C GLU A 277 17.22 9.61 -21.99
N GLU A 278 17.21 8.45 -21.33
CA GLU A 278 17.37 8.35 -19.87
C GLU A 278 18.80 8.64 -19.44
N ILE A 279 19.78 8.20 -20.23
CA ILE A 279 21.20 8.52 -20.01
C ILE A 279 21.42 10.02 -20.18
N GLU A 280 20.92 10.63 -21.26
CA GLU A 280 21.02 12.07 -21.48
C GLU A 280 20.38 12.87 -20.34
N ALA A 281 19.19 12.46 -19.90
CA ALA A 281 18.50 13.11 -18.78
C ALA A 281 19.30 13.03 -17.48
N PHE A 282 19.90 11.86 -17.20
CA PHE A 282 20.75 11.67 -16.02
C PHE A 282 22.00 12.55 -16.05
N GLU A 283 22.69 12.62 -17.19
CA GLU A 283 23.90 13.45 -17.35
C GLU A 283 23.60 14.94 -17.10
N LYS A 284 22.50 15.45 -17.64
CA LYS A 284 22.05 16.83 -17.40
C LYS A 284 21.76 17.08 -15.93
N ILE A 285 21.05 16.17 -15.28
CA ILE A 285 20.72 16.30 -13.85
C ILE A 285 21.99 16.25 -13.00
N GLN A 286 22.93 15.36 -13.32
CA GLN A 286 24.22 15.27 -12.64
C GLN A 286 25.02 16.57 -12.79
N ALA A 287 25.02 17.19 -13.97
CA ALA A 287 25.67 18.47 -14.20
C ALA A 287 25.05 19.59 -13.36
N ILE A 288 23.71 19.66 -13.31
CA ILE A 288 22.98 20.65 -12.50
C ILE A 288 23.31 20.51 -11.01
N THR A 289 23.29 19.30 -10.47
CA THR A 289 23.54 19.08 -9.04
C THR A 289 24.98 19.35 -8.61
N LYS A 290 25.96 19.22 -9.52
CA LYS A 290 27.36 19.59 -9.28
C LYS A 290 27.53 21.10 -9.06
N THR A 291 26.54 21.93 -9.39
CA THR A 291 26.56 23.37 -9.12
C THR A 291 26.17 23.74 -7.69
N SER A 292 25.70 22.79 -6.87
CA SER A 292 25.40 23.06 -5.46
C SER A 292 26.67 23.45 -4.70
N LYS A 293 26.58 24.52 -3.91
CA LYS A 293 27.70 25.03 -3.11
C LYS A 293 27.80 24.37 -1.73
N ASN A 294 26.71 23.75 -1.28
CA ASN A 294 26.55 23.32 0.11
C ASN A 294 26.68 21.80 0.29
N TYR A 295 26.42 21.02 -0.77
CA TYR A 295 26.34 19.57 -0.70
C TYR A 295 27.07 18.94 -1.88
N ASN A 296 27.81 17.85 -1.63
CA ASN A 296 28.54 17.08 -2.65
C ASN A 296 28.32 15.58 -2.44
N PHE A 297 27.09 15.14 -2.66
CA PHE A 297 26.73 13.72 -2.71
C PHE A 297 26.90 13.15 -4.13
N GLU A 298 27.44 11.94 -4.22
CA GLU A 298 27.42 11.15 -5.45
C GLU A 298 25.97 10.78 -5.80
N ILE A 299 25.61 11.00 -7.06
CA ILE A 299 24.27 10.72 -7.57
C ILE A 299 24.31 9.44 -8.39
N LYS A 300 23.37 8.54 -8.12
CA LYS A 300 23.17 7.32 -8.89
C LYS A 300 21.74 7.30 -9.41
N TYR A 301 21.51 6.53 -10.46
CA TYR A 301 20.17 6.24 -10.95
C TYR A 301 19.83 4.77 -10.72
N LYS A 302 18.54 4.49 -10.59
CA LYS A 302 17.97 3.16 -10.61
C LYS A 302 16.89 3.13 -11.67
N ASP A 303 17.13 2.32 -12.69
CA ASP A 303 16.15 2.05 -13.74
C ASP A 303 15.03 1.17 -13.19
N THR A 304 13.79 1.48 -13.58
CA THR A 304 12.61 0.73 -13.19
C THR A 304 11.71 0.51 -14.40
N THR A 305 10.65 -0.26 -14.19
CA THR A 305 9.72 -0.63 -15.25
C THR A 305 8.95 0.54 -15.87
N SER A 306 8.87 1.65 -15.15
CA SER A 306 7.97 2.76 -15.44
C SER A 306 8.63 4.14 -15.31
N TYR A 307 9.79 4.23 -14.64
CA TYR A 307 10.52 5.49 -14.45
C TYR A 307 12.00 5.27 -14.15
N LEU A 308 12.83 6.29 -14.41
CA LEU A 308 14.21 6.37 -13.95
C LEU A 308 14.26 7.10 -12.60
N GLY A 309 14.64 6.40 -11.53
CA GLY A 309 14.75 6.98 -10.18
C GLY A 309 16.14 7.56 -9.94
N ILE A 310 16.25 8.82 -9.52
CA ILE A 310 17.53 9.49 -9.24
C ILE A 310 17.71 9.68 -7.75
N ASN A 311 18.86 9.24 -7.23
CA ASN A 311 19.11 9.11 -5.80
C ASN A 311 20.52 9.51 -5.37
N LEU A 312 20.66 9.78 -4.07
CA LEU A 312 21.91 10.13 -3.41
C LEU A 312 22.60 8.85 -2.90
N GLY A 313 23.32 8.14 -3.76
CA GLY A 313 24.07 6.92 -3.43
C GLY A 313 23.22 5.68 -3.08
N LYS A 314 22.26 5.80 -2.16
CA LYS A 314 21.29 4.75 -1.79
C LYS A 314 19.97 4.97 -2.51
N THR A 315 19.37 3.87 -2.99
CA THR A 315 18.12 3.88 -3.77
C THR A 315 16.91 4.45 -3.02
N THR A 316 16.91 4.42 -1.69
CA THR A 316 15.86 4.99 -0.84
C THR A 316 15.98 6.52 -0.68
N TRP A 317 17.15 7.11 -0.95
CA TRP A 317 17.42 8.55 -0.88
C TRP A 317 17.18 9.21 -2.24
N TRP A 318 16.01 8.94 -2.81
CA TRP A 318 15.63 9.48 -4.11
C TRP A 318 15.13 10.93 -3.97
N PHE A 319 15.39 11.75 -4.98
CA PHE A 319 14.91 13.13 -5.05
C PHE A 319 14.17 13.46 -6.34
N LEU A 320 14.33 12.65 -7.39
CA LEU A 320 13.54 12.73 -8.64
C LEU A 320 13.14 11.35 -9.15
N ARG A 321 11.99 11.27 -9.82
CA ARG A 321 11.59 10.11 -10.64
C ARG A 321 11.17 10.60 -12.02
N LEU A 322 11.82 10.09 -13.08
CA LEU A 322 11.59 10.52 -14.46
C LEU A 322 10.73 9.48 -15.21
N TYR A 323 9.56 9.88 -15.68
CA TYR A 323 8.69 9.08 -16.54
C TYR A 323 8.86 9.57 -17.96
N LEU A 324 9.81 9.00 -18.71
CA LEU A 324 10.18 9.43 -20.06
C LEU A 324 9.53 8.58 -21.18
N SER A 325 9.09 7.37 -20.85
CA SER A 325 8.50 6.43 -21.81
C SER A 325 7.00 6.65 -22.08
N SER A 326 6.36 7.60 -21.38
CA SER A 326 4.94 7.94 -21.58
C SER A 326 4.74 9.00 -22.66
N GLN A 327 3.58 8.95 -23.35
CA GLN A 327 3.16 9.97 -24.33
C GLN A 327 3.21 11.41 -23.77
N LYS A 328 2.99 11.56 -22.46
CA LYS A 328 3.26 12.79 -21.71
C LYS A 328 4.42 12.53 -20.75
N LYS A 329 5.61 13.05 -21.04
CA LYS A 329 6.79 12.89 -20.17
C LYS A 329 6.60 13.70 -18.89
N SER A 330 7.07 13.18 -17.76
CA SER A 330 6.90 13.88 -16.48
C SER A 330 7.98 13.56 -15.44
N ILE A 331 8.14 14.47 -14.48
CA ILE A 331 9.08 14.36 -13.38
C ILE A 331 8.29 14.45 -12.07
N ILE A 332 8.47 13.48 -11.18
CA ILE A 332 7.89 13.53 -9.83
C ILE A 332 8.95 14.07 -8.86
N THR A 333 8.52 15.01 -8.01
CA THR A 333 9.36 15.65 -6.99
C THR A 333 8.72 15.54 -5.60
N ARG A 334 9.54 15.78 -4.57
CA ARG A 334 9.10 15.87 -3.15
C ARG A 334 8.72 17.29 -2.72
N LEU A 335 8.80 18.27 -3.62
CA LEU A 335 8.45 19.66 -3.33
C LEU A 335 6.95 19.89 -3.55
N THR A 336 6.36 20.77 -2.74
CA THR A 336 4.94 21.11 -2.86
C THR A 336 4.65 21.84 -4.17
N VAL A 337 3.40 21.78 -4.65
CA VAL A 337 3.00 22.47 -5.90
C VAL A 337 3.33 23.97 -5.86
N ASN A 338 3.21 24.62 -4.70
CA ASN A 338 3.53 26.03 -4.52
C ASN A 338 5.02 26.33 -4.67
N GLU A 339 5.88 25.47 -4.10
CA GLU A 339 7.34 25.59 -4.23
C GLU A 339 7.81 25.28 -5.65
N VAL A 340 7.19 24.30 -6.33
CA VAL A 340 7.53 24.04 -7.73
C VAL A 340 7.16 25.23 -8.61
N LYS A 341 5.98 25.84 -8.42
CA LYS A 341 5.56 27.02 -9.19
C LYS A 341 6.43 28.24 -8.95
N SER A 342 7.02 28.41 -7.77
CA SER A 342 7.95 29.52 -7.53
C SER A 342 9.30 29.32 -8.21
N LEU A 343 9.75 28.07 -8.36
CA LEU A 343 11.02 27.72 -9.00
C LEU A 343 10.89 27.52 -10.52
N ALA A 344 9.68 27.20 -11.01
CA ALA A 344 9.38 26.93 -12.40
C ALA A 344 7.96 27.41 -12.77
N PRO A 345 7.74 28.72 -12.95
CA PRO A 345 6.40 29.32 -13.07
C PRO A 345 5.65 28.96 -14.37
N ASN A 346 6.37 28.60 -15.43
CA ASN A 346 5.81 28.37 -16.77
C ASN A 346 5.56 26.89 -17.09
N ILE A 347 5.54 26.01 -16.08
CA ILE A 347 5.41 24.57 -16.28
C ILE A 347 4.13 24.05 -15.66
N GLU A 348 3.51 23.08 -16.33
CA GLU A 348 2.31 22.40 -15.83
C GLU A 348 2.67 21.51 -14.63
N VAL A 349 2.10 21.82 -13.47
CA VAL A 349 2.32 21.10 -12.21
C VAL A 349 0.99 20.60 -11.66
N GLN A 350 0.96 19.31 -11.29
CA GLN A 350 -0.19 18.66 -10.66
C GLN A 350 0.21 18.16 -9.27
N GLU A 351 -0.73 18.20 -8.32
CA GLU A 351 -0.55 17.58 -7.01
C GLU A 351 -0.62 16.06 -7.15
N VAL A 352 0.24 15.36 -6.41
CA VAL A 352 0.25 13.90 -6.37
C VAL A 352 -0.32 13.49 -5.02
N THR A 353 -1.41 12.72 -5.02
CA THR A 353 -2.03 12.19 -3.80
C THR A 353 -1.05 11.29 -3.04
N ALA A 354 -1.18 11.27 -1.70
CA ALA A 354 -0.28 10.62 -0.73
C ALA A 354 -0.05 9.09 -0.92
N SER A 355 -0.60 8.46 -1.96
CA SER A 355 -0.40 7.05 -2.31
C SER A 355 1.00 6.73 -2.87
N LEU A 356 1.84 7.74 -3.15
CA LEU A 356 3.20 7.60 -3.69
C LEU A 356 4.32 7.93 -2.66
N GLY A 357 4.00 7.98 -1.37
CA GLY A 357 4.93 8.32 -0.27
C GLY A 357 5.17 9.83 -0.15
N ASP A 358 6.41 10.26 0.12
CA ASP A 358 6.79 11.70 0.23
C ASP A 358 6.71 12.50 -1.09
N ALA A 359 6.14 11.94 -2.15
CA ALA A 359 5.97 12.62 -3.42
C ALA A 359 4.87 13.67 -3.30
N ALA A 360 5.16 14.92 -3.67
CA ALA A 360 4.26 16.05 -3.45
C ALA A 360 3.80 16.72 -4.74
N SER A 361 4.51 16.54 -5.85
CA SER A 361 4.16 17.17 -7.12
C SER A 361 4.65 16.39 -8.35
N LYS A 362 3.90 16.55 -9.44
CA LYS A 362 4.22 16.03 -10.77
C LYS A 362 4.36 17.18 -11.74
N VAL A 363 5.50 17.24 -12.42
CA VAL A 363 5.88 18.27 -13.40
C VAL A 363 5.84 17.66 -14.80
N THR A 364 5.02 18.19 -15.69
CA THR A 364 4.94 17.69 -17.08
C THR A 364 6.03 18.36 -17.93
N ILE A 365 6.78 17.57 -18.69
CA ILE A 365 7.79 18.04 -19.64
C ILE A 365 7.46 17.55 -21.05
N SER A 366 7.87 18.31 -22.08
CA SER A 366 7.66 17.90 -23.48
C SER A 366 8.87 17.12 -24.02
N SER A 367 10.07 17.43 -23.54
CA SER A 367 11.31 16.77 -23.98
C SER A 367 12.39 16.75 -22.88
N VAL A 368 13.43 15.93 -23.06
CA VAL A 368 14.61 15.91 -22.18
C VAL A 368 15.34 17.26 -22.15
N SER A 369 15.22 18.06 -23.22
CA SER A 369 15.75 19.43 -23.28
C SER A 369 15.07 20.41 -22.33
N ASP A 370 13.88 20.09 -21.80
CA ASP A 370 13.22 20.92 -20.79
C ASP A 370 13.86 20.80 -19.40
N ILE A 371 14.72 19.79 -19.16
CA ILE A 371 15.47 19.62 -17.92
C ILE A 371 16.37 20.83 -17.65
N ASP A 372 16.94 21.43 -18.70
CA ASP A 372 17.81 22.61 -18.58
C ASP A 372 17.04 23.82 -18.03
N LYS A 373 15.75 23.93 -18.35
CA LYS A 373 14.85 24.99 -17.84
C LYS A 373 14.42 24.74 -16.39
N LEU A 374 14.62 23.51 -15.89
CA LEU A 374 14.27 23.07 -14.55
C LEU A 374 15.46 23.08 -13.58
N ALA A 375 16.60 23.67 -13.96
CA ALA A 375 17.83 23.63 -13.18
C ALA A 375 17.64 24.08 -11.71
N SER A 376 16.94 25.20 -11.47
CA SER A 376 16.67 25.70 -10.12
C SER A 376 15.78 24.75 -9.30
N LEU A 377 14.80 24.12 -9.94
CA LEU A 377 13.93 23.13 -9.30
C LEU A 377 14.71 21.86 -8.92
N ILE A 378 15.47 21.32 -9.87
CA ILE A 378 16.26 20.10 -9.70
C ILE A 378 17.30 20.29 -8.60
N LEU A 379 18.01 21.43 -8.61
CA LEU A 379 18.97 21.77 -7.59
C LEU A 379 18.31 21.84 -6.21
N ARG A 380 17.13 22.46 -6.10
CA ARG A 380 16.40 22.52 -4.82
C ARG A 380 15.97 21.14 -4.33
N CYS A 381 15.49 20.27 -5.20
CA CYS A 381 15.12 18.89 -4.85
C CYS A 381 16.33 18.12 -4.30
N TYR A 382 17.48 18.27 -4.95
CA TYR A 382 18.75 17.69 -4.52
C TYR A 382 19.16 18.18 -3.13
N GLU A 383 19.17 19.50 -2.91
CA GLU A 383 19.61 20.10 -1.64
C GLU A 383 18.71 19.73 -0.47
N VAL A 384 17.38 19.67 -0.68
CA VAL A 384 16.44 19.26 0.36
C VAL A 384 16.67 17.81 0.78
N GLU A 385 16.92 16.92 -0.16
CA GLU A 385 17.21 15.52 0.16
C GLU A 385 18.60 15.35 0.79
N ALA A 386 19.60 16.07 0.29
CA ALA A 386 20.97 16.06 0.82
C ALA A 386 21.02 16.58 2.27
N ALA A 387 20.25 17.62 2.59
CA ALA A 387 20.18 18.19 3.95
C ALA A 387 19.69 17.18 4.99
N LYS A 388 18.70 16.34 4.64
CA LYS A 388 18.18 15.29 5.54
C LYS A 388 19.26 14.31 5.94
N HIS A 389 20.11 13.91 4.99
CA HIS A 389 21.09 12.84 5.20
C HIS A 389 22.46 13.34 5.67
N GLN A 390 22.81 14.61 5.43
CA GLN A 390 24.02 15.20 6.01
C GLN A 390 23.92 15.30 7.54
N VAL A 391 22.75 15.65 8.09
CA VAL A 391 22.50 15.73 9.54
C VAL A 391 22.72 14.36 10.21
N VAL A 392 22.25 13.29 9.55
CA VAL A 392 22.41 11.90 10.02
C VAL A 392 23.88 11.48 10.03
N LEU A 393 24.63 11.76 8.96
CA LEU A 393 26.06 11.44 8.87
C LEU A 393 26.90 12.22 9.90
N SER A 394 26.61 13.49 10.13
CA SER A 394 27.32 14.30 11.14
C SER A 394 27.05 13.84 12.58
N ASN A 395 25.85 13.32 12.88
CA ASN A 395 25.51 12.81 14.21
C ASN A 395 26.18 11.46 14.51
N VAL A 396 26.34 10.59 13.50
CA VAL A 396 27.06 9.32 13.62
C VAL A 396 28.56 9.56 13.90
N ILE A 397 29.19 10.48 13.17
CA ILE A 397 30.62 10.83 13.36
C ILE A 397 30.87 11.47 14.74
N ARG A 398 29.90 12.19 15.30
CA ARG A 398 30.02 12.80 16.63
C ARG A 398 29.92 11.77 17.76
N MET A 399 29.13 10.71 17.58
CA MET A 399 29.04 9.59 18.52
C MET A 399 30.30 8.73 18.53
N GLU A 400 30.92 8.49 17.37
CA GLU A 400 32.18 7.72 17.28
C GLU A 400 33.41 8.46 17.84
N LYS A 401 33.37 9.79 17.97
CA LYS A 401 34.45 10.59 18.59
C LYS A 401 34.28 10.82 20.09
N SER A 402 33.15 10.41 20.67
CA SER A 402 32.88 10.51 22.12
C SER A 402 32.81 9.15 22.82
N ALA A 403 33.06 8.06 22.08
CA ALA A 403 33.46 6.75 22.60
C ALA A 403 34.98 6.61 22.48
#